data_AF-A0A7V0MG69-F1
#
_entry.id   AF-A0A7V0MG69-F1
#
_cell.length_a   1.000
_cell.length_b   1.000
_cell.length_c   1.000
_cell.angle_alpha   90.00
_cell.angle_beta   90.00
_cell.angle_gamma   90.00
#
_symmetry.space_group_name_H-M   'P 1'
#
loop_
_entity.id
_entity.type
_entity.pdbx_description
1 polymer ?
#
loop_
_entity_poly.entity_id
_entity_poly.type
_entity_poly.pdbx_seq_one_letter_code
_entity_poly.pdbx_strand_id
1 'polypeptide(L)'
;MGIKHAIKGILTFVPGLARLTCRKTGGSNSARYCYSVWLRHLIMINQSGLDTNFQRIAELGPGDSIGVGLAALLTGANKYYALDIQKYASRETDLKILNELLSLFAATAAIPGKDEFPQITPELSSLRFPHDILTEKRL
;
A
#
# COMPACT_ATOMS: atom_id res chain seq x y z
N MET A 1 -18.16 -13.61 16.08
CA MET A 1 -17.02 -14.29 15.46
C MET A 1 -17.48 -15.68 15.01
N GLY A 2 -17.77 -15.88 13.72
CA GLY A 2 -18.55 -17.04 13.26
C GLY A 2 -17.72 -18.31 13.01
N ILE A 3 -18.33 -19.48 13.28
CA ILE A 3 -17.81 -20.86 13.08
C ILE A 3 -16.95 -21.04 11.81
N LYS A 4 -17.29 -20.33 10.72
CA LYS A 4 -16.53 -20.32 9.45
C LYS A 4 -15.05 -19.93 9.62
N HIS A 5 -14.72 -19.02 10.53
CA HIS A 5 -13.35 -18.58 10.78
C HIS A 5 -12.56 -19.62 11.59
N ALA A 6 -13.21 -20.29 12.56
CA ALA A 6 -12.60 -21.36 13.34
C ALA A 6 -12.26 -22.57 12.45
N ILE A 7 -13.19 -22.97 11.58
CA ILE A 7 -12.95 -24.05 10.60
C ILE A 7 -11.80 -23.68 9.66
N LYS A 8 -11.75 -22.43 9.17
CA LYS A 8 -10.64 -21.95 8.33
C LYS A 8 -9.29 -22.02 9.04
N GLY A 9 -9.24 -21.68 10.33
CA GLY A 9 -8.04 -21.78 11.17
C GLY A 9 -7.62 -23.23 11.42
N ILE A 10 -8.56 -24.15 11.63
CA ILE A 10 -8.23 -25.58 11.76
C ILE A 10 -7.64 -26.12 10.44
N LEU A 11 -8.23 -25.74 9.31
CA LEU A 11 -7.77 -26.14 7.98
C LEU A 11 -6.37 -25.63 7.63
N THR A 12 -5.86 -24.56 8.26
CA THR A 12 -4.47 -24.11 8.08
C THR A 12 -3.43 -25.05 8.70
N PHE A 13 -3.81 -25.89 9.68
CA PHE A 13 -2.90 -26.86 10.31
C PHE A 13 -2.85 -28.22 9.59
N VAL A 14 -3.75 -28.47 8.64
CA VAL A 14 -3.78 -29.73 7.89
C VAL A 14 -2.83 -29.62 6.69
N PRO A 15 -1.78 -30.46 6.60
CA PRO A 15 -0.83 -30.45 5.49
C PRO A 15 -1.56 -30.59 4.14
N GLY A 16 -1.25 -29.70 3.18
CA GLY A 16 -1.91 -29.65 1.87
C GLY A 16 -3.16 -28.76 1.79
N LEU A 17 -3.87 -28.53 2.90
CA LEU A 17 -5.06 -27.66 2.92
C LEU A 17 -4.76 -26.20 3.32
N ALA A 18 -3.59 -25.92 3.89
CA ALA A 18 -3.13 -24.56 4.16
C ALA A 18 -3.08 -23.68 2.89
N ARG A 19 -2.79 -24.27 1.73
CA ARG A 19 -2.80 -23.56 0.43
C ARG A 19 -4.21 -23.17 -0.02
N LEU A 20 -5.25 -23.90 0.39
CA LEU A 20 -6.65 -23.61 0.04
C LEU A 20 -7.26 -22.52 0.93
N THR A 21 -6.63 -22.22 2.07
CA THR A 21 -7.10 -21.24 3.06
C THR A 21 -6.38 -19.89 2.97
N CYS A 22 -5.20 -19.84 2.35
CA CYS A 22 -4.50 -18.60 1.98
C CYS A 22 -5.24 -17.86 0.86
N ARG A 23 -6.25 -17.08 1.24
CA ARG A 23 -6.83 -16.07 0.35
C ARG A 23 -5.87 -14.89 0.25
N LYS A 24 -5.74 -14.36 -0.97
CA LYS A 24 -5.28 -13.00 -1.24
C LYS A 24 -5.92 -12.02 -0.23
N THR A 25 -5.09 -11.20 0.42
CA THR A 25 -5.48 -10.19 1.41
C THR A 25 -6.35 -9.07 0.83
N GLY A 26 -6.44 -8.94 -0.49
CA GLY A 26 -7.42 -8.13 -1.23
C GLY A 26 -7.25 -6.61 -1.12
N GLY A 27 -6.50 -6.12 -0.12
CA GLY A 27 -6.34 -4.69 0.17
C GLY A 27 -5.43 -3.96 -0.82
N SER A 28 -4.33 -4.57 -1.26
CA SER A 28 -3.27 -3.85 -1.99
C SER A 28 -3.36 -3.92 -3.53
N ASN A 29 -4.46 -4.39 -4.11
CA ASN A 29 -4.58 -4.59 -5.56
C ASN A 29 -5.01 -3.34 -6.37
N SER A 30 -5.13 -2.18 -5.72
CA SER A 30 -5.57 -0.92 -6.32
C SER A 30 -4.48 0.14 -6.20
N ALA A 31 -4.15 0.81 -7.31
CA ALA A 31 -3.23 1.94 -7.32
C ALA A 31 -3.74 3.09 -6.44
N ARG A 32 -5.06 3.37 -6.49
CA ARG A 32 -5.70 4.39 -5.65
C ARG A 32 -5.55 4.06 -4.17
N TYR A 33 -5.73 2.80 -3.77
CA TYR A 33 -5.51 2.39 -2.39
C TYR A 33 -4.03 2.55 -1.97
N CYS A 34 -3.09 2.08 -2.80
CA CYS A 34 -1.66 2.19 -2.52
C CYS A 34 -1.21 3.65 -2.37
N TYR A 35 -1.66 4.51 -3.28
CA TYR A 35 -1.47 5.96 -3.23
C TYR A 35 -2.01 6.56 -1.93
N SER A 36 -3.24 6.18 -1.58
CA SER A 36 -3.96 6.63 -0.41
C SER A 36 -3.26 6.26 0.91
N VAL A 37 -2.73 5.03 1.00
CA VAL A 37 -1.95 4.53 2.14
C VAL A 37 -0.59 5.23 2.24
N TRP A 38 0.14 5.32 1.13
CA TRP A 38 1.47 5.95 1.13
C TRP A 38 1.43 7.41 1.55
N LEU A 39 0.53 8.21 0.98
CA LEU A 39 0.40 9.62 1.33
C LEU A 39 -0.05 9.82 2.78
N ARG A 40 -0.92 8.96 3.31
CA ARG A 40 -1.27 8.96 4.74
C ARG A 40 -0.04 8.75 5.62
N HIS A 41 0.81 7.77 5.28
CA HIS A 41 2.04 7.55 6.04
C HIS A 41 2.93 8.79 6.03
N LEU A 42 3.17 9.40 4.86
CA LEU A 42 3.99 10.63 4.78
C LEU A 42 3.42 11.77 5.62
N ILE A 43 2.10 12.00 5.56
CA ILE A 43 1.44 13.06 6.33
C ILE A 43 1.57 12.78 7.84
N MET A 44 1.31 11.55 8.29
CA MET A 44 1.42 11.20 9.72
C MET A 44 2.85 11.32 10.24
N ILE A 45 3.84 10.90 9.44
CA ILE A 45 5.27 11.02 9.78
C ILE A 45 5.67 12.50 9.89
N ASN A 46 5.28 13.32 8.91
CA ASN A 46 5.54 14.75 8.93
C ASN A 46 4.89 15.45 10.14
N GLN A 47 3.64 15.10 10.45
CA GLN A 47 2.92 15.62 11.62
C GLN A 47 3.58 15.20 12.95
N SER A 48 4.32 14.09 12.95
CA SER A 48 5.12 13.64 14.09
C SER A 48 6.48 14.33 14.17
N GLY A 49 6.78 15.29 13.29
CA GLY A 49 8.05 16.01 13.24
C GLY A 49 9.22 15.18 12.69
N LEU A 50 8.94 14.07 12.01
CA LEU A 50 9.94 13.19 11.43
C LEU A 50 10.16 13.50 9.95
N ASP A 51 11.37 13.24 9.48
CA ASP A 51 11.71 13.36 8.06
C ASP A 51 10.89 12.36 7.21
N THR A 52 10.44 12.81 6.05
CA THR A 52 9.68 12.02 5.08
C THR A 52 10.49 11.68 3.83
N ASN A 53 11.75 12.11 3.74
CA ASN A 53 12.64 11.86 2.62
C ASN A 53 13.48 10.59 2.83
N PHE A 54 12.84 9.44 2.64
CA PHE A 54 13.48 8.15 2.88
C PHE A 54 14.36 7.72 1.71
N GLN A 55 15.65 7.49 1.96
CA GLN A 55 16.55 6.93 0.95
C GLN A 55 16.26 5.45 0.65
N ARG A 56 15.71 4.72 1.63
CA ARG A 56 15.48 3.28 1.55
C ARG A 56 14.19 2.94 2.27
N ILE A 57 13.35 2.13 1.65
CA ILE A 57 12.10 1.63 2.24
C ILE A 57 12.13 0.10 2.23
N ALA A 58 11.71 -0.51 3.33
CA ALA A 58 11.48 -1.94 3.40
C ALA A 58 10.01 -2.19 3.73
N GLU A 59 9.37 -3.08 2.98
CA GLU A 59 8.01 -3.54 3.22
C GLU A 59 8.04 -5.01 3.64
N LEU A 60 7.26 -5.34 4.67
CA LEU A 60 7.17 -6.69 5.23
C LEU A 60 5.78 -7.27 4.90
N GLY A 61 5.76 -8.32 4.09
CA GLY A 61 4.55 -8.99 3.62
C GLY A 61 4.02 -10.10 4.54
N PRO A 62 2.86 -10.69 4.21
CA PRO A 62 2.64 -11.24 2.86
C PRO A 62 1.64 -10.45 1.99
N GLY A 63 1.96 -9.18 1.70
CA GLY A 63 1.07 -8.27 0.98
C GLY A 63 0.84 -8.71 -0.47
N ASP A 64 -0.37 -8.53 -0.97
CA ASP A 64 -0.75 -9.00 -2.31
C ASP A 64 -0.16 -8.17 -3.47
N SER A 65 0.60 -7.11 -3.18
CA SER A 65 1.08 -6.14 -4.16
C SER A 65 2.21 -5.30 -3.58
N ILE A 66 3.07 -4.81 -4.46
CA ILE A 66 4.18 -3.91 -4.16
C ILE A 66 3.84 -2.42 -4.36
N GLY A 67 2.56 -2.11 -4.59
CA GLY A 67 2.12 -0.77 -5.02
C GLY A 67 2.47 0.38 -4.06
N VAL A 68 2.48 0.13 -2.74
CA VAL A 68 2.92 1.13 -1.76
C VAL A 68 4.42 1.39 -1.90
N GLY A 69 5.23 0.34 -2.07
CA GLY A 69 6.65 0.45 -2.39
C GLY A 69 6.93 1.19 -3.70
N LEU A 70 6.13 0.95 -4.74
CA LEU A 70 6.21 1.71 -6.00
C LEU A 70 5.91 3.19 -5.78
N ALA A 71 4.88 3.52 -5.01
CA ALA A 71 4.58 4.91 -4.65
C ALA A 71 5.73 5.57 -3.88
N ALA A 72 6.42 4.82 -3.02
CA ALA A 72 7.61 5.31 -2.33
C ALA A 72 8.77 5.63 -3.28
N LEU A 73 9.05 4.74 -4.25
CA LEU A 73 10.06 5.00 -5.29
C LEU A 73 9.73 6.25 -6.11
N LEU A 74 8.46 6.40 -6.53
CA LEU A 74 7.98 7.56 -7.29
C LEU A 74 8.03 8.89 -6.53
N THR A 75 8.21 8.86 -5.20
CA THR A 75 8.22 10.06 -4.35
C THR A 75 9.58 10.31 -3.68
N GLY A 76 10.64 9.72 -4.25
CA GLY A 76 12.03 10.02 -3.93
C GLY A 76 12.81 8.93 -3.20
N ALA A 77 12.21 7.75 -2.95
CA ALA A 77 12.99 6.65 -2.39
C ALA A 77 13.93 6.04 -3.43
N ASN A 78 15.21 5.88 -3.06
CA ASN A 78 16.22 5.34 -3.99
C ASN A 78 16.19 3.82 -4.08
N LYS A 79 15.82 3.12 -3.00
CA LYS A 79 15.77 1.67 -2.94
C LYS A 79 14.55 1.19 -2.17
N TYR A 80 13.89 0.18 -2.72
CA TYR A 80 12.75 -0.49 -2.10
C TYR A 80 13.06 -1.99 -1.94
N TYR A 81 12.85 -2.52 -0.74
CA TYR A 81 12.99 -3.93 -0.41
C TYR A 81 11.62 -4.50 -0.06
N ALA A 82 11.05 -5.31 -0.95
CA ALA A 82 9.83 -6.08 -0.69
C ALA A 82 10.21 -7.45 -0.11
N LEU A 83 10.01 -7.64 1.20
CA LEU A 83 10.32 -8.88 1.88
C LEU A 83 9.02 -9.66 2.11
N ASP A 84 8.78 -10.66 1.26
CA ASP A 84 7.57 -11.48 1.31
C ASP A 84 7.90 -12.98 1.37
N ILE A 85 7.17 -13.71 2.21
CA ILE A 85 7.22 -15.17 2.28
C ILE A 85 6.41 -15.84 1.16
N GLN A 86 5.41 -15.13 0.62
CA GLN A 86 4.55 -15.55 -0.47
C GLN A 86 4.92 -14.86 -1.79
N LYS A 87 4.76 -15.57 -2.91
CA LYS A 87 5.03 -15.04 -4.25
C LYS A 87 3.79 -14.35 -4.82
N TYR A 88 3.39 -13.22 -4.26
CA TYR A 88 2.24 -12.45 -4.77
C TYR A 88 2.57 -11.44 -5.87
N ALA A 89 3.83 -11.04 -6.00
CA ALA A 89 4.29 -10.15 -7.07
C ALA A 89 3.92 -10.69 -8.46
N SER A 90 3.33 -9.83 -9.28
CA SER A 90 2.76 -10.17 -10.57
C SER A 90 3.09 -9.05 -11.54
N ARG A 91 4.03 -9.30 -12.46
CA ARG A 91 4.50 -8.30 -13.42
C ARG A 91 3.36 -7.56 -14.12
N GLU A 92 2.33 -8.27 -14.57
CA GLU A 92 1.19 -7.68 -15.27
C GLU A 92 0.40 -6.73 -14.36
N THR A 93 0.07 -7.19 -13.15
CA THR A 93 -0.67 -6.38 -12.16
C THR A 93 0.15 -5.19 -11.67
N ASP A 94 1.42 -5.41 -11.39
CA ASP A 94 2.34 -4.40 -10.86
C ASP A 94 2.61 -3.30 -11.89
N LEU A 95 2.74 -3.63 -13.18
CA LEU A 95 2.87 -2.65 -14.25
C LEU A 95 1.59 -1.81 -14.41
N LYS A 96 0.41 -2.43 -14.28
CA LYS A 96 -0.86 -1.71 -14.31
C LYS A 96 -0.94 -0.71 -13.14
N ILE A 97 -0.61 -1.17 -11.94
CA ILE A 97 -0.58 -0.34 -10.73
C ILE A 97 0.41 0.82 -10.91
N LEU A 98 1.61 0.55 -11.42
CA LEU A 98 2.62 1.59 -11.68
C LEU A 98 2.10 2.68 -12.61
N ASN A 99 1.49 2.32 -13.73
CA ASN A 99 0.96 3.29 -14.70
C ASN A 99 -0.17 4.15 -14.13
N GLU A 100 -1.05 3.55 -13.33
CA GLU A 100 -2.10 4.28 -12.64
C GLU A 100 -1.53 5.21 -11.56
N LEU A 101 -0.52 4.77 -10.79
CA LEU A 101 0.19 5.61 -9.82
C LEU A 101 0.85 6.82 -10.50
N LEU A 102 1.53 6.61 -11.63
CA LEU A 102 2.11 7.71 -12.41
C LEU A 102 1.06 8.75 -12.80
N SER A 103 -0.10 8.30 -13.26
CA SER A 103 -1.23 9.19 -13.60
C SER A 103 -1.74 9.97 -12.37
N LEU A 104 -1.85 9.32 -11.21
CA LEU A 104 -2.31 9.96 -9.97
C LEU A 104 -1.31 11.00 -9.44
N PHE A 105 -0.01 10.71 -9.47
CA PHE A 105 1.03 11.65 -9.05
C PHE A 105 1.16 12.82 -10.03
N ALA A 106 1.14 12.55 -11.34
CA ALA A 106 1.18 13.61 -12.35
C ALA A 106 -0.01 14.57 -12.25
N ALA A 107 -1.20 14.06 -11.93
CA ALA A 107 -2.39 14.87 -11.71
C ALA A 107 -2.45 15.51 -10.32
N THR A 108 -1.51 15.20 -9.40
CA THR A 108 -1.56 15.59 -7.98
C THR A 108 -2.95 15.33 -7.37
N ALA A 109 -3.49 14.14 -7.67
CA ALA A 109 -4.87 13.80 -7.36
C ALA A 109 -5.17 13.92 -5.85
N ALA A 110 -6.42 14.23 -5.51
CA ALA A 110 -6.86 14.19 -4.12
C ALA A 110 -6.70 12.76 -3.56
N ILE A 111 -6.29 12.68 -2.29
CA ILE A 111 -6.08 11.44 -1.55
C ILE A 111 -7.44 10.75 -1.39
N PRO A 112 -7.61 9.49 -1.82
CA PRO A 112 -8.85 8.76 -1.61
C PRO A 112 -9.25 8.68 -0.13
N GLY A 113 -10.50 9.05 0.16
CA GLY A 113 -11.07 9.10 1.51
C GLY A 113 -11.89 7.86 1.88
N LYS A 114 -12.72 8.00 2.92
CA LYS A 114 -13.65 6.95 3.36
C LYS A 114 -14.79 6.70 2.38
N ASP A 115 -15.13 7.67 1.54
CA ASP A 115 -16.15 7.50 0.50
C ASP A 115 -15.77 6.41 -0.51
N GLU A 116 -14.46 6.24 -0.76
CA GLU A 116 -13.93 5.20 -1.63
C GLU A 116 -13.44 3.98 -0.84
N PHE A 117 -12.77 4.20 0.30
CA PHE A 117 -12.24 3.14 1.14
C PHE A 117 -12.76 3.28 2.59
N PRO A 118 -13.97 2.78 2.91
CA PRO A 118 -14.61 3.02 4.21
C PRO A 118 -13.80 2.59 5.43
N GLN A 119 -12.96 1.57 5.27
CA GLN A 119 -12.12 1.00 6.33
C GLN A 119 -10.73 1.65 6.43
N ILE A 120 -10.43 2.65 5.59
CA ILE A 120 -9.11 3.27 5.59
C ILE A 120 -8.92 4.15 6.82
N THR A 121 -7.77 3.98 7.46
CA THR A 121 -7.35 4.73 8.64
C THR A 121 -5.85 5.04 8.53
N PRO A 122 -5.34 6.08 9.24
CA PRO A 122 -6.09 7.08 10.00
C PRO A 122 -6.88 8.05 9.11
N GLU A 123 -7.83 8.77 9.70
CA GLU A 123 -8.48 9.90 9.04
C GLU A 123 -7.51 11.08 8.94
N LEU A 124 -7.57 11.80 7.82
CA LEU A 124 -6.76 12.98 7.58
C LEU A 124 -7.62 14.23 7.73
N SER A 125 -7.04 15.31 8.26
CA SER A 125 -7.68 16.63 8.31
C SER A 125 -7.88 17.24 6.91
N SER A 126 -7.07 16.83 5.93
CA SER A 126 -7.21 17.21 4.53
C SER A 126 -6.90 16.03 3.62
N LEU A 127 -7.70 15.88 2.58
CA LEU A 127 -7.48 14.91 1.50
C LEU A 127 -6.85 15.54 0.25
N ARG A 128 -6.37 16.79 0.34
CA ARG A 128 -5.62 17.40 -0.77
C ARG A 128 -4.25 16.76 -0.90
N PHE A 129 -3.66 16.85 -2.09
CA PHE A 129 -2.28 16.44 -2.30
C PHE A 129 -1.33 17.26 -1.39
N PRO A 130 -0.39 16.62 -0.68
CA PRO A 130 0.46 17.28 0.31
C PRO A 130 1.66 17.96 -0.35
N HIS A 131 1.44 19.08 -1.04
CA HIS A 131 2.49 19.86 -1.72
C HIS A 131 3.58 20.38 -0.78
N ASP A 132 3.24 20.54 0.50
CA ASP A 132 4.14 20.90 1.59
C ASP A 132 5.14 19.79 1.94
N ILE A 133 4.84 18.53 1.60
CA ILE A 133 5.70 17.36 1.85
C ILE A 133 6.36 16.86 0.55
N LEU A 134 5.59 16.81 -0.53
CA LEU A 134 6.00 16.33 -1.86
C LEU A 134 6.14 17.50 -2.83
N THR A 135 7.33 18.11 -2.83
CA THR A 135 7.72 19.16 -3.77
C THR A 135 8.00 18.61 -5.16
N GLU A 136 8.01 19.46 -6.18
CA GLU A 136 8.38 19.09 -7.57
C GLU A 136 9.74 18.40 -7.69
N LYS A 137 10.71 18.67 -6.80
CA LYS A 137 12.02 17.97 -6.82
C LYS A 137 11.92 16.47 -6.49
N ARG A 138 10.85 16.03 -5.83
CA ARG A 138 10.62 14.65 -5.37
C ARG A 138 9.71 13.85 -6.32
N LEU A 139 9.10 14.51 -7.29
CA LEU A 139 8.20 13.92 -8.30
C LEU A 139 8.87 13.97 -9.67
#